data_AF-A0A1G5V158-F1
#
_entry.id   AF-A0A1G5V158-F1
#
_cell.length_a   1.000
_cell.length_b   1.000
_cell.length_c   1.000
_cell.angle_alpha   90.00
_cell.angle_beta   90.00
_cell.angle_gamma   90.00
#
_symmetry.space_group_name_H-M   'P 1'
#
loop_
_entity.id
_entity.type
_entity.pdbx_description
1 polymer ?
#
loop_
_entity_poly.entity_id
_entity_poly.type
_entity_poly.pdbx_seq_one_letter_code
_entity_poly.pdbx_strand_id
1 'polypeptide(L)'
;MVAYSFKAMFAPQVSGLTKRQTVRADRKRHARPGEPVQLYQGMRTIHCRKLVDHDPICTRVRSIEIAVSDLMAVAIVSIAIEGIPLHREEIELFCRADGFAPWFVFDLGLRGDAARENMGQFWLQHHGIGRFQGVLIEWEPA
;
A
#
# COMPACT_ATOMS: atom_id res chain seq x y z
N MET A 1 -12.17 8.12 -14.38
CA MET A 1 -12.30 7.10 -13.32
C MET A 1 -11.06 6.24 -13.31
N VAL A 2 -10.52 5.90 -12.14
CA VAL A 2 -9.22 5.23 -12.01
C VAL A 2 -9.38 3.94 -11.21
N ALA A 3 -8.81 2.86 -11.74
CA ALA A 3 -8.78 1.56 -11.08
C ALA A 3 -7.40 1.25 -10.50
N TYR A 4 -7.40 0.57 -9.35
CA TYR A 4 -6.23 0.02 -8.69
C TYR A 4 -6.43 -1.47 -8.44
N SER A 5 -5.46 -2.29 -8.87
CA SER A 5 -5.47 -3.72 -8.60
C SER A 5 -4.58 -4.06 -7.41
N PHE A 6 -5.05 -4.95 -6.54
CA PHE A 6 -4.35 -5.42 -5.35
C PHE A 6 -3.94 -6.88 -5.50
N LYS A 7 -2.81 -7.24 -4.87
CA LYS A 7 -2.45 -8.64 -4.65
C LYS A 7 -3.50 -9.30 -3.75
N ALA A 8 -3.68 -10.61 -3.93
CA ALA A 8 -4.70 -11.39 -3.23
C ALA A 8 -4.67 -11.23 -1.71
N MET A 9 -3.47 -11.13 -1.11
CA MET A 9 -3.28 -10.96 0.33
C MET A 9 -3.95 -9.71 0.92
N PHE A 10 -4.10 -8.64 0.13
CA PHE A 10 -4.74 -7.42 0.59
C PHE A 10 -6.24 -7.38 0.29
N ALA A 11 -6.74 -8.31 -0.53
CA ALA A 11 -8.12 -8.27 -1.00
C ALA A 11 -9.16 -8.25 0.15
N PRO A 12 -9.04 -9.08 1.22
CA PRO A 12 -9.99 -9.03 2.33
C PRO A 12 -9.99 -7.70 3.07
N GLN A 13 -8.81 -7.09 3.25
CA GLN A 13 -8.67 -5.80 3.95
C GLN A 13 -9.24 -4.64 3.11
N VAL A 14 -9.04 -4.69 1.79
CA VAL A 14 -9.57 -3.68 0.87
C VAL A 14 -11.09 -3.81 0.74
N SER A 15 -11.61 -5.04 0.62
CA SER A 15 -13.06 -5.26 0.55
C SER A 15 -13.78 -4.88 1.85
N GLY A 16 -13.12 -5.12 3.00
CA GLY A 16 -13.61 -4.71 4.31
C GLY A 16 -13.37 -3.23 4.65
N LEU A 17 -12.76 -2.44 3.74
CA LEU A 17 -12.42 -1.03 3.94
C LEU A 17 -11.58 -0.76 5.21
N THR A 18 -10.82 -1.76 5.67
CA THR A 18 -9.83 -1.60 6.73
C THR A 18 -8.51 -1.10 6.18
N LYS A 19 -8.15 -1.51 4.95
CA LYS A 19 -7.06 -0.91 4.16
C LYS A 19 -7.63 0.17 3.24
N ARG A 20 -7.30 1.43 3.54
CA ARG A 20 -7.83 2.62 2.86
C ARG A 20 -6.78 3.44 2.09
N GLN A 21 -5.60 2.87 1.92
CA GLN A 21 -4.51 3.52 1.18
C GLN A 21 -3.74 2.52 0.32
N THR A 22 -3.03 3.04 -0.68
CA THR A 22 -2.10 2.28 -1.52
C THR A 22 -0.96 3.14 -2.01
N VAL A 23 0.25 2.59 -2.02
CA VAL A 23 1.40 3.15 -2.73
C VAL A 23 1.38 2.68 -4.19
N ARG A 24 1.67 3.59 -5.13
CA ARG A 24 1.76 3.28 -6.57
C ARG A 24 2.93 4.03 -7.20
N ALA A 25 3.59 3.37 -8.15
CA ALA A 25 4.53 4.06 -9.03
C ALA A 25 3.79 5.13 -9.83
N ASP A 26 4.52 6.18 -10.21
CA ASP A 26 3.94 7.24 -11.03
C ASP A 26 3.50 6.69 -12.40
N ARG A 27 2.42 7.27 -12.93
CA ARG A 27 1.88 6.97 -14.26
C ARG A 27 1.12 8.19 -14.77
N LYS A 28 0.82 8.18 -16.06
CA LYS A 28 0.09 9.27 -16.77
C LYS A 28 -1.13 9.82 -16.00
N ARG A 29 -1.84 9.00 -15.24
CA ARG A 29 -3.00 9.44 -14.44
C ARG A 29 -3.18 8.63 -13.16
N HIS A 30 -3.28 9.32 -12.03
CA HIS A 30 -3.86 8.82 -10.78
C HIS A 30 -5.26 9.40 -10.55
N ALA A 31 -5.97 8.87 -9.55
CA ALA A 31 -7.19 9.50 -9.06
C ALA A 31 -6.87 10.90 -8.51
N ARG A 32 -7.86 11.77 -8.43
CA ARG A 32 -7.75 13.07 -7.76
C ARG A 32 -8.68 13.10 -6.56
N PRO A 33 -8.41 13.92 -5.53
CA PRO A 33 -9.36 14.14 -4.45
C PRO A 33 -10.76 14.47 -4.98
N GLY A 34 -11.78 13.80 -4.43
CA GLY A 34 -13.18 13.88 -4.87
C GLY A 34 -13.57 12.92 -6.00
N GLU A 35 -12.61 12.25 -6.66
CA GLU A 35 -12.93 11.25 -7.68
C GLU A 35 -13.17 9.85 -7.06
N PRO A 36 -14.12 9.06 -7.58
CA PRO A 36 -14.27 7.66 -7.20
C PRO A 36 -13.08 6.81 -7.66
N VAL A 37 -12.65 5.88 -6.80
CA VAL A 37 -11.61 4.88 -7.09
C VAL A 37 -12.22 3.49 -7.19
N GLN A 38 -11.90 2.78 -8.26
CA GLN A 38 -12.34 1.39 -8.40
C GLN A 38 -11.27 0.45 -7.88
N LEU A 39 -11.65 -0.42 -6.94
CA LEU A 39 -10.72 -1.32 -6.27
C LEU A 39 -10.96 -2.75 -6.75
N TYR A 40 -9.91 -3.36 -7.31
CA TYR A 40 -9.99 -4.68 -7.94
C TYR A 40 -8.91 -5.63 -7.45
N GLN A 41 -9.12 -6.92 -7.64
CA GLN A 41 -8.08 -7.96 -7.58
C GLN A 41 -7.98 -8.62 -8.95
N GLY A 42 -6.76 -9.00 -9.36
CA GLY A 42 -6.55 -9.82 -10.56
C GLY A 42 -6.94 -9.14 -11.88
N MET A 43 -6.79 -7.81 -11.97
CA MET A 43 -7.12 -7.09 -13.21
C MET A 43 -6.35 -7.68 -14.41
N ARG A 44 -7.02 -7.73 -15.57
CA ARG A 44 -6.50 -8.33 -16.83
C ARG A 44 -6.31 -9.85 -16.79
N THR A 45 -6.98 -10.52 -15.84
CA THR A 45 -7.08 -11.98 -15.78
C THR A 45 -8.54 -12.40 -15.73
N ILE A 46 -8.81 -13.69 -15.93
CA ILE A 46 -10.16 -14.26 -15.76
C ILE A 46 -10.65 -14.20 -14.29
N HIS A 47 -9.74 -14.04 -13.34
CA HIS A 47 -10.04 -13.91 -11.91
C HIS A 47 -10.26 -12.46 -11.48
N CYS A 48 -10.46 -11.55 -12.43
CA CYS A 48 -10.71 -10.15 -12.15
C CYS A 48 -12.04 -9.99 -11.39
N ARG A 49 -11.98 -9.40 -10.20
CA ARG A 49 -13.18 -9.09 -9.41
C ARG A 49 -13.06 -7.73 -8.73
N LYS A 50 -14.18 -7.03 -8.64
CA LYS A 50 -14.30 -5.80 -7.85
C LYS A 50 -14.29 -6.18 -6.37
N LEU A 51 -13.62 -5.37 -5.55
CA LEU A 51 -13.46 -5.63 -4.13
C LEU A 51 -14.46 -4.87 -3.27
N VAL A 52 -14.95 -3.72 -3.75
CA VAL A 52 -15.92 -2.88 -3.06
C VAL A 52 -17.01 -2.50 -4.05
N ASP A 53 -18.28 -2.70 -3.68
CA ASP A 53 -19.42 -2.46 -4.57
C ASP A 53 -19.57 -0.96 -4.88
N HIS A 54 -19.60 -0.13 -3.83
CA HIS A 54 -19.58 1.32 -3.93
C HIS A 54 -18.15 1.83 -4.04
N ASP A 55 -17.82 2.52 -5.13
CA ASP A 55 -16.48 3.04 -5.36
C ASP A 55 -16.12 4.09 -4.29
N PRO A 56 -15.10 3.84 -3.44
CA PRO A 56 -14.68 4.81 -2.44
C PRO A 56 -14.22 6.11 -3.06
N ILE A 57 -14.28 7.21 -2.31
CA ILE A 57 -13.88 8.52 -2.80
C ILE A 57 -12.42 8.76 -2.44
N CYS A 58 -11.59 9.05 -3.44
CA CYS A 58 -10.22 9.48 -3.20
C CYS A 58 -10.23 10.77 -2.38
N THR A 59 -9.52 10.78 -1.26
CA THR A 59 -9.45 11.93 -0.37
C THR A 59 -8.12 12.66 -0.53
N ARG A 60 -7.04 11.93 -0.78
CA ARG A 60 -5.68 12.48 -0.90
C ARG A 60 -4.84 11.72 -1.91
N VAL A 61 -3.95 12.46 -2.55
CA VAL A 61 -2.84 11.93 -3.34
C VAL A 61 -1.58 12.71 -2.96
N ARG A 62 -0.61 12.03 -2.40
CA ARG A 62 0.61 12.62 -1.83
C ARG A 62 1.84 11.97 -2.44
N SER A 63 2.94 12.71 -2.63
CA SER A 63 4.20 12.08 -3.03
C SER A 63 4.73 11.23 -1.90
N ILE A 64 5.32 10.08 -2.24
CA ILE A 64 5.93 9.17 -1.27
C ILE A 64 7.27 8.66 -1.79
N GLU A 65 8.26 8.65 -0.90
CA GLU A 65 9.54 7.98 -1.10
C GLU A 65 9.70 6.86 -0.07
N ILE A 66 10.14 5.69 -0.51
CA ILE A 66 10.46 4.55 0.36
C ILE A 66 11.88 4.10 0.04
N ALA A 67 12.74 4.06 1.04
CA ALA A 67 14.10 3.54 0.92
C ALA A 67 14.18 2.12 1.51
N VAL A 68 14.75 1.20 0.75
CA VAL A 68 14.90 -0.22 1.10
C VAL A 68 16.38 -0.60 1.07
N SER A 69 16.84 -1.34 2.09
CA SER A 69 18.20 -1.88 2.19
C SER A 69 18.18 -3.27 2.83
N ASP A 70 19.16 -4.11 2.52
CA ASP A 70 19.42 -5.41 3.14
C ASP A 70 20.55 -5.36 4.20
N LEU A 71 21.13 -4.19 4.44
CA LEU A 71 22.21 -3.99 5.42
C LEU A 71 21.71 -3.88 6.86
N MET A 72 20.40 -3.85 7.06
CA MET A 72 19.75 -3.74 8.37
C MET A 72 18.78 -4.90 8.59
N ALA A 73 18.51 -5.22 9.85
CA ALA A 73 17.55 -6.26 10.22
C ALA A 73 16.13 -6.00 9.68
N VAL A 74 15.78 -4.72 9.49
CA VAL A 74 14.49 -4.29 8.93
C VAL A 74 14.73 -3.59 7.61
N ALA A 75 14.14 -4.10 6.52
CA ALA A 75 14.50 -3.66 5.18
C ALA A 75 14.02 -2.24 4.82
N ILE A 76 12.87 -1.78 5.35
CA ILE A 76 12.46 -0.38 5.21
C ILE A 76 13.41 0.49 6.03
N VAL A 77 14.22 1.32 5.37
CA VAL A 77 15.14 2.28 6.01
C VAL A 77 14.39 3.55 6.39
N SER A 78 13.66 4.13 5.45
CA SER A 78 12.89 5.36 5.65
C SER A 78 11.66 5.39 4.75
N ILE A 79 10.64 6.10 5.21
CA ILE A 79 9.48 6.50 4.42
C ILE A 79 9.36 8.02 4.56
N ALA A 80 9.19 8.74 3.46
CA ALA A 80 8.90 10.16 3.47
C ALA A 80 7.63 10.45 2.67
N ILE A 81 6.74 11.26 3.21
CA ILE A 81 5.51 11.69 2.54
C ILE A 81 5.62 13.21 2.33
N GLU A 82 5.44 13.67 1.09
CA GLU A 82 5.60 15.09 0.74
C GLU A 82 6.98 15.65 1.13
N GLY A 83 8.01 14.80 1.08
CA GLY A 83 9.38 15.15 1.45
C GLY A 83 9.64 15.18 2.96
N ILE A 84 8.62 14.91 3.80
CA ILE A 84 8.73 14.87 5.26
C ILE A 84 8.99 13.42 5.69
N PRO A 85 10.17 13.10 6.26
CA PRO A 85 10.45 11.77 6.77
C PRO A 85 9.55 11.42 7.95
N LEU A 86 9.00 10.21 7.92
CA LEU A 86 8.23 9.66 9.04
C LEU A 86 9.16 9.14 10.14
N HIS A 87 8.78 9.36 11.38
CA HIS A 87 9.40 8.75 12.55
C HIS A 87 9.08 7.25 12.64
N ARG A 88 9.81 6.53 13.51
CA ARG A 88 9.71 5.07 13.63
C ARG A 88 8.28 4.58 13.89
N GLU A 89 7.57 5.24 14.79
CA GLU A 89 6.18 4.89 15.15
C GLU A 89 5.21 5.21 14.01
N GLU A 90 5.42 6.33 13.31
CA GLU A 90 4.64 6.71 12.14
C GLU A 90 4.83 5.74 10.97
N ILE A 91 6.05 5.23 10.77
CA ILE A 91 6.33 4.16 9.80
C ILE A 91 5.52 2.91 10.16
N GLU A 92 5.51 2.48 11.42
CA GLU A 92 4.75 1.30 11.84
C GLU A 92 3.25 1.49 11.59
N LEU A 93 2.69 2.65 11.96
CA LEU A 93 1.29 2.99 11.69
C LEU A 93 0.99 3.03 10.18
N PHE A 94 1.88 3.62 9.40
CA PHE A 94 1.78 3.65 7.94
C PHE A 94 1.74 2.23 7.35
N CYS A 95 2.66 1.35 7.76
CA CYS A 95 2.72 -0.03 7.26
C CYS A 95 1.45 -0.81 7.63
N ARG A 96 0.90 -0.59 8.83
CA ARG A 96 -0.38 -1.18 9.24
C ARG A 96 -1.54 -0.69 8.38
N ALA A 97 -1.63 0.62 8.14
CA ALA A 97 -2.65 1.22 7.28
C ALA A 97 -2.50 0.75 5.82
N ASP A 98 -1.28 0.47 5.37
CA ASP A 98 -1.01 -0.14 4.06
C ASP A 98 -1.20 -1.68 4.07
N GLY A 99 -1.70 -2.26 5.15
CA GLY A 99 -2.20 -3.63 5.22
C GLY A 99 -1.16 -4.70 5.59
N PHE A 100 -0.04 -4.29 6.17
CA PHE A 100 1.05 -5.18 6.59
C PHE A 100 1.02 -5.53 8.08
N ALA A 101 -0.07 -5.22 8.80
CA ALA A 101 -0.18 -5.61 10.20
C ALA A 101 -0.04 -7.14 10.36
N PRO A 102 0.76 -7.64 11.32
CA PRO A 102 1.11 -9.07 11.41
C PRO A 102 -0.10 -10.01 11.35
N TRP A 103 -1.18 -9.70 12.07
CA TRP A 103 -2.40 -10.52 12.11
C TRP A 103 -3.14 -10.63 10.77
N PHE A 104 -2.85 -9.78 9.78
CA PHE A 104 -3.42 -9.90 8.44
C PHE A 104 -2.54 -10.69 7.46
N VAL A 105 -1.23 -10.79 7.72
CA VAL A 105 -0.25 -11.30 6.74
C VAL A 105 0.57 -12.50 7.21
N PHE A 106 0.45 -12.87 8.50
CA PHE A 106 1.20 -13.97 9.11
C PHE A 106 1.01 -15.30 8.37
N ASP A 107 -0.24 -15.69 8.13
CA ASP A 107 -0.59 -16.93 7.40
C ASP A 107 -0.32 -16.83 5.90
N LEU A 108 0.07 -15.65 5.42
CA LEU A 108 0.38 -15.37 4.01
C LEU A 108 1.89 -15.30 3.75
N GLY A 109 2.70 -15.69 4.74
CA GLY A 109 4.15 -15.86 4.62
C GLY A 109 4.99 -14.67 5.09
N LEU A 110 4.37 -13.55 5.49
CA LEU A 110 5.08 -12.43 6.11
C LEU A 110 4.96 -12.56 7.63
N ARG A 111 6.04 -13.02 8.28
CA ARG A 111 6.06 -13.44 9.70
C ARG A 111 6.86 -12.50 10.62
N GLY A 112 7.07 -11.26 10.20
CA GLY A 112 7.64 -10.23 11.06
C GLY A 112 6.69 -9.85 12.20
N ASP A 113 7.26 -9.50 13.34
CA ASP A 113 6.53 -9.13 14.56
C ASP A 113 5.94 -7.71 14.44
N ALA A 114 6.50 -6.89 13.54
CA ALA A 114 6.06 -5.53 13.25
C ALA A 114 5.59 -5.39 11.79
N ALA A 115 4.66 -4.46 11.55
CA ALA A 115 4.18 -4.19 10.18
C ALA A 115 5.29 -3.66 9.27
N ARG A 116 6.23 -2.88 9.82
CA ARG A 116 7.42 -2.42 9.09
C ARG A 116 8.28 -3.56 8.57
N GLU A 117 8.44 -4.64 9.35
CA GLU A 117 9.22 -5.81 8.94
C GLU A 117 8.53 -6.54 7.79
N ASN A 118 7.22 -6.77 7.92
CA ASN A 118 6.41 -7.40 6.89
C ASN A 118 6.41 -6.59 5.58
N MET A 119 6.21 -5.27 5.68
CA MET A 119 6.30 -4.39 4.52
C MET A 119 7.72 -4.42 3.93
N GLY A 120 8.76 -4.41 4.76
CA GLY A 120 10.15 -4.48 4.31
C GLY A 120 10.47 -5.75 3.52
N GLN A 121 10.09 -6.91 4.03
CA GLN A 121 10.25 -8.19 3.34
C GLN A 121 9.54 -8.18 1.98
N PHE A 122 8.28 -7.74 1.97
CA PHE A 122 7.50 -7.63 0.75
C PHE A 122 8.14 -6.69 -0.28
N TRP A 123 8.60 -5.53 0.16
CA TRP A 123 9.21 -4.52 -0.69
C TRP A 123 10.56 -4.97 -1.25
N LEU A 124 11.40 -5.58 -0.42
CA LEU A 124 12.67 -6.15 -0.86
C LEU A 124 12.44 -7.23 -1.93
N GLN A 125 11.45 -8.10 -1.75
CA GLN A 125 11.13 -9.16 -2.72
C GLN A 125 10.57 -8.63 -4.05
N HIS A 126 9.77 -7.56 -4.02
CA HIS A 126 9.05 -7.08 -5.21
C HIS A 126 9.69 -5.87 -5.91
N HIS A 127 10.51 -5.10 -5.20
CA HIS A 127 11.13 -3.87 -5.70
C HIS A 127 12.66 -3.88 -5.59
N GLY A 128 13.24 -4.76 -4.77
CA GLY A 128 14.68 -4.82 -4.53
C GLY A 128 15.19 -3.71 -3.61
N ILE A 129 16.52 -3.57 -3.57
CA ILE A 129 17.24 -2.55 -2.81
C ILE A 129 17.18 -1.22 -3.58
N GLY A 130 17.05 -0.11 -2.85
CA GLY A 130 17.15 1.23 -3.43
C GLY A 130 16.05 2.17 -2.94
N ARG A 131 15.83 3.25 -3.70
CA ARG A 131 14.77 4.21 -3.46
C ARG A 131 13.64 4.01 -4.45
N PHE A 132 12.44 3.90 -3.92
CA PHE A 132 11.21 3.99 -4.69
C PHE A 132 10.62 5.38 -4.54
N GLN A 133 10.16 5.95 -5.65
CA GLN A 133 9.40 7.19 -5.70
C GLN A 133 8.06 6.95 -6.38
N GLY A 134 7.00 7.50 -5.81
CA GLY A 134 5.66 7.36 -6.36
C GLY A 134 4.64 8.20 -5.61
N VAL A 135 3.41 7.71 -5.58
CA VAL A 135 2.29 8.37 -4.92
C VAL A 135 1.62 7.46 -3.90
N LEU A 136 1.27 8.03 -2.76
CA LEU A 136 0.32 7.48 -1.80
C LEU A 136 -1.07 7.99 -2.16
N ILE A 137 -1.99 7.07 -2.42
CA ILE A 137 -3.40 7.38 -2.65
C ILE A 137 -4.21 6.90 -1.46
N GLU A 138 -5.06 7.77 -0.92
CA GLU A 138 -5.96 7.49 0.18
C GLU A 138 -7.42 7.71 -0.27
N TRP A 139 -8.33 6.95 0.33
CA TRP A 139 -9.75 7.03 0.07
C TRP A 139 -10.59 6.80 1.32
N GLU A 140 -11.85 7.22 1.28
CA GLU A 140 -12.84 6.92 2.31
C GLU A 140 -14.06 6.22 1.69
N PRO A 141 -14.79 5.39 2.46
CA PRO A 141 -16.07 4.84 2.03
C PRO A 141 -16.99 5.95 1.48
N ALA A 142 -17.72 5.64 0.41
CA ALA A 142 -18.67 6.57 -0.22
C ALA A 142 -19.96 6.71 0.59
#